data_AF-A0A523V1J4-F1
#
_entry.id   AF-A0A523V1J4-F1
#
_cell.length_a   1.000
_cell.length_b   1.000
_cell.length_c   1.000
_cell.angle_alpha   90.00
_cell.angle_beta   90.00
_cell.angle_gamma   90.00
#
_symmetry.space_group_name_H-M   'P 1'
#
loop_
_entity.id
_entity.type
_entity.pdbx_description
1 polymer ?
#
loop_
_entity_poly.entity_id
_entity_poly.type
_entity_poly.pdbx_seq_one_letter_code
_entity_poly.pdbx_strand_id
1 'polypeptide(L)'
;MISEEQLKELHQEISGELDNLSDLERPLTKEEEKHRKRLRFRNYVLDRIKEAKDKDQKSDELYNTTYYQMLVPWGEKHPVLFFFWMRIIRARWWG
;
A
#
# COMPACT_ATOMS: atom_id res chain seq x y z
N MET A 1 -10.49 -4.06 -10.41
CA MET A 1 -10.62 -3.16 -9.24
C MET A 1 -10.74 -4.02 -8.01
N ILE A 2 -10.19 -3.59 -6.88
CA ILE A 2 -10.32 -4.30 -5.61
C ILE A 2 -11.77 -4.16 -5.14
N SER A 3 -12.42 -5.26 -4.73
CA SER A 3 -13.80 -5.19 -4.19
C SER A 3 -13.80 -4.52 -2.81
N GLU A 4 -14.97 -4.06 -2.34
CA GLU A 4 -15.06 -3.50 -0.98
C GLU A 4 -14.71 -4.52 0.11
N GLU A 5 -15.14 -5.77 -0.08
CA GLU A 5 -14.80 -6.89 0.81
C GLU A 5 -13.28 -7.12 0.85
N GLN A 6 -12.62 -7.18 -0.32
CA GLN A 6 -11.17 -7.32 -0.40
C GLN A 6 -10.44 -6.14 0.25
N LEU A 7 -10.94 -4.91 0.05
CA LEU A 7 -10.34 -3.73 0.65
C LEU A 7 -10.42 -3.77 2.18
N LYS A 8 -11.57 -4.21 2.71
CA LYS A 8 -11.79 -4.40 4.15
C LYS A 8 -10.91 -5.52 4.72
N GLU A 9 -10.82 -6.66 4.04
CA GLU A 9 -9.95 -7.78 4.43
C GLU A 9 -8.48 -7.34 4.50
N LEU A 10 -7.98 -6.67 3.46
CA LEU A 10 -6.60 -6.19 3.40
C LEU A 10 -6.29 -5.16 4.50
N HIS A 11 -7.23 -4.26 4.81
CA HIS A 11 -7.07 -3.33 5.93
C HIS A 11 -7.05 -4.07 7.28
N GLN A 12 -7.90 -5.08 7.48
CA GLN A 12 -7.92 -5.87 8.70
C GLN A 12 -6.64 -6.69 8.87
N GLU A 13 -6.14 -7.31 7.81
CA GLU A 13 -4.88 -8.05 7.79
C GLU A 13 -3.71 -7.13 8.18
N ILE A 14 -3.58 -5.98 7.51
CA ILE A 14 -2.50 -5.03 7.78
C ILE A 14 -2.61 -4.43 9.19
N SER A 15 -3.83 -4.12 9.66
CA SER A 15 -4.04 -3.63 11.03
C SER A 15 -3.62 -4.69 12.05
N GLY A 16 -4.05 -5.94 11.87
CA GLY A 16 -3.68 -7.04 12.75
C GLY A 16 -2.16 -7.28 12.80
N GLU A 17 -1.47 -7.22 11.66
CA GLU A 17 -0.01 -7.31 11.64
C GLU A 17 0.68 -6.11 12.31
N LEU A 18 0.14 -4.89 12.15
CA LEU A 18 0.66 -3.70 12.83
C LEU A 18 0.46 -3.75 14.34
N ASP A 19 -0.67 -4.27 14.80
CA ASP A 19 -1.01 -4.45 16.21
C ASP A 19 -0.10 -5.52 16.84
N ASN A 20 0.11 -6.65 16.14
CA ASN A 20 1.07 -7.68 16.55
C ASN A 20 2.49 -7.13 16.72
N LEU A 21 2.90 -6.17 15.89
CA LEU A 21 4.20 -5.51 16.02
C LEU A 21 4.23 -4.44 17.13
N SER A 22 3.10 -3.86 17.53
CA SER A 22 3.04 -2.91 18.65
C SER A 22 2.95 -3.58 20.01
N ASP A 23 2.35 -4.77 20.07
CA ASP A 23 2.11 -5.51 21.31
C ASP A 23 3.35 -6.27 21.81
N LEU A 24 4.44 -6.23 21.05
CA LEU A 24 5.71 -6.76 21.50
C LEU A 24 6.23 -5.97 22.72
N GLU A 25 6.38 -6.65 23.85
CA GLU A 25 6.97 -6.08 25.07
C GLU A 25 8.46 -5.68 24.90
N ARG A 26 9.07 -6.04 23.77
CA ARG A 26 10.46 -5.75 23.43
C ARG A 26 10.57 -4.73 22.29
N PRO A 27 11.68 -3.98 22.20
CA PRO A 27 11.93 -3.15 21.03
C PRO A 27 12.00 -3.99 19.74
N LEU A 28 11.53 -3.38 18.66
CA LEU A 28 11.55 -3.97 17.33
C LEU A 28 12.98 -4.11 16.83
N THR A 29 13.27 -5.23 16.18
CA THR A 29 14.49 -5.41 15.39
C THR A 29 14.44 -4.57 14.13
N LYS A 30 15.60 -4.33 13.50
CA LYS A 30 15.69 -3.56 12.24
C LYS A 30 14.81 -4.13 11.13
N GLU A 31 14.65 -5.45 11.07
CA GLU A 31 13.80 -6.11 10.07
C GLU A 31 12.31 -5.94 10.38
N GLU A 32 11.93 -6.01 11.66
CA GLU A 32 10.56 -5.74 12.11
C GLU A 32 10.18 -4.26 11.93
N GLU A 33 11.10 -3.32 12.15
CA GLU A 33 10.88 -1.90 11.85
C GLU A 33 10.68 -1.66 10.35
N LYS A 34 11.48 -2.30 9.49
CA LYS A 34 11.29 -2.26 8.04
C LYS A 34 9.94 -2.84 7.65
N HIS A 35 9.55 -3.97 8.25
CA HIS A 35 8.25 -4.58 8.02
C HIS A 35 7.09 -3.67 8.46
N ARG A 36 7.16 -3.07 9.65
CA ARG A 36 6.19 -2.07 10.12
C ARG A 36 6.06 -0.89 9.17
N LYS A 37 7.19 -0.36 8.65
CA LYS A 37 7.17 0.71 7.65
C LYS A 37 6.48 0.27 6.35
N ARG A 38 6.72 -0.96 5.90
CA ARG A 38 6.04 -1.55 4.72
C ARG A 38 4.54 -1.63 4.93
N LEU A 39 4.11 -2.17 6.06
CA LEU A 39 2.69 -2.30 6.41
C LEU A 39 1.99 -0.94 6.48
N ARG A 40 2.62 0.06 7.10
CA ARG A 40 2.10 1.44 7.10
C ARG A 40 1.95 2.01 5.70
N PHE A 41 2.91 1.74 4.81
CA PHE A 41 2.84 2.23 3.44
C PHE A 41 1.74 1.52 2.62
N ARG A 42 1.59 0.20 2.79
CA ARG A 42 0.49 -0.56 2.20
C ARG A 42 -0.87 -0.02 2.67
N ASN A 43 -1.01 0.24 3.97
CA ASN A 43 -2.24 0.80 4.54
C ASN A 43 -2.58 2.16 3.91
N TYR A 44 -1.58 3.04 3.79
CA TYR A 44 -1.74 4.34 3.14
C TYR A 44 -2.23 4.22 1.69
N VAL A 45 -1.72 3.26 0.91
CA VAL A 45 -2.17 3.07 -0.48
C VAL A 45 -3.62 2.56 -0.52
N LEU A 46 -4.00 1.66 0.38
CA LEU A 46 -5.39 1.19 0.48
C LEU A 46 -6.35 2.32 0.86
N ASP A 47 -5.95 3.21 1.79
CA ASP A 47 -6.72 4.41 2.13
C ASP A 47 -6.96 5.29 0.90
N ARG A 48 -5.96 5.43 0.01
CA ARG A 48 -6.10 6.19 -1.25
C ARG A 48 -7.03 5.51 -2.25
N ILE A 49 -7.07 4.17 -2.30
CA ILE A 49 -8.05 3.43 -3.12
C ILE A 49 -9.46 3.68 -2.58
N LYS A 50 -9.64 3.60 -1.25
CA LYS A 50 -10.91 3.87 -0.60
C LYS A 50 -11.38 5.30 -0.86
N GLU A 51 -10.51 6.29 -0.68
CA GLU A 51 -10.82 7.69 -0.94
C GLU A 51 -11.22 7.95 -2.40
N ALA A 52 -10.55 7.29 -3.35
CA ALA A 52 -10.90 7.38 -4.77
C ALA A 52 -12.28 6.76 -5.05
N LYS A 53 -12.61 5.64 -4.42
CA LYS A 53 -13.94 5.03 -4.49
C LYS A 53 -15.03 5.91 -3.90
N ASP A 54 -14.82 6.44 -2.70
CA ASP A 54 -15.77 7.31 -2.00
C ASP A 54 -16.07 8.59 -2.81
N LYS A 55 -15.12 9.03 -3.65
CA LYS A 55 -15.23 10.19 -4.54
C LYS A 55 -15.68 9.86 -5.98
N ASP A 56 -15.98 8.60 -6.28
CA ASP A 56 -16.27 8.08 -7.64
C ASP A 56 -15.19 8.44 -8.69
N GLN A 57 -13.93 8.54 -8.25
CA GLN A 57 -12.78 8.86 -9.09
C GLN A 57 -12.17 7.58 -9.68
N LYS A 58 -12.81 7.05 -10.73
CA LYS A 58 -12.42 5.76 -11.35
C LYS A 58 -10.99 5.72 -11.87
N SER A 59 -10.46 6.83 -12.38
CA SER A 59 -9.06 6.94 -12.83
C SER A 59 -8.08 6.73 -11.68
N ASP A 60 -8.38 7.34 -10.54
CA ASP A 60 -7.53 7.35 -9.37
C ASP A 60 -7.66 6.02 -8.62
N GLU A 61 -8.84 5.42 -8.60
CA GLU A 61 -9.06 4.07 -8.09
C GLU A 61 -8.22 3.06 -8.88
N LEU A 62 -8.25 3.14 -10.20
CA LEU A 62 -7.46 2.26 -11.06
C LEU A 62 -5.95 2.47 -10.85
N TYR A 63 -5.51 3.73 -10.79
CA TYR A 63 -4.11 4.07 -10.51
C TYR A 63 -3.62 3.51 -9.17
N ASN A 64 -4.36 3.77 -8.09
CA ASN A 64 -3.98 3.34 -6.76
C ASN A 64 -4.07 1.81 -6.60
N THR A 65 -5.02 1.15 -7.28
CA THR A 65 -5.09 -0.32 -7.33
C THR A 65 -3.86 -0.91 -8.01
N THR A 66 -3.48 -0.38 -9.18
CA THR A 66 -2.27 -0.82 -9.90
C THR A 66 -1.02 -0.53 -9.08
N TYR A 67 -0.96 0.62 -8.41
CA TYR A 67 0.13 0.98 -7.48
C TYR A 67 0.29 -0.08 -6.38
N TYR A 68 -0.81 -0.46 -5.72
CA TYR A 68 -0.83 -1.46 -4.66
C TYR A 68 -0.32 -2.82 -5.16
N GLN A 69 -0.83 -3.27 -6.32
CA GLN A 69 -0.44 -4.55 -6.91
C GLN A 69 1.03 -4.61 -7.33
N MET A 70 1.65 -3.49 -7.71
CA MET A 70 3.09 -3.43 -8.00
C MET A 70 3.94 -3.29 -6.74
N LEU A 71 3.39 -2.65 -5.69
CA LEU A 71 4.08 -2.47 -4.42
C LEU A 71 4.38 -3.81 -3.74
N VAL A 72 3.36 -4.68 -3.64
CA VAL A 72 3.42 -5.95 -2.90
C VAL A 72 4.54 -6.89 -3.42
N PRO A 73 4.70 -7.13 -4.74
CA PRO A 73 5.74 -8.02 -5.27
C PRO A 73 7.06 -7.33 -5.63
N TRP A 74 7.07 -6.05 -6.04
CA TRP A 74 8.23 -5.39 -6.65
C TRP A 74 8.73 -4.17 -5.89
N GLY A 75 7.83 -3.36 -5.35
CA GLY A 75 8.18 -2.15 -4.57
C GLY A 75 9.03 -2.45 -3.34
N GLU A 76 8.86 -3.63 -2.75
CA GLU A 76 9.59 -4.06 -1.56
C GLU A 76 11.01 -4.55 -1.84
N LYS A 77 11.24 -5.14 -3.02
CA LYS A 77 12.56 -5.69 -3.39
C LYS A 77 13.46 -4.64 -4.02
N HIS A 78 12.88 -3.69 -4.76
CA HIS A 78 13.63 -2.66 -5.48
C HIS A 78 12.97 -1.28 -5.33
N PRO A 79 13.08 -0.63 -4.15
CA PRO A 79 12.38 0.62 -3.87
C PRO A 79 12.80 1.77 -4.80
N VAL A 80 14.07 1.81 -5.22
CA VAL A 80 14.58 2.82 -6.16
C VAL A 80 13.95 2.63 -7.54
N LEU A 81 13.97 1.40 -8.07
CA LEU A 81 13.38 1.10 -9.39
C LEU A 81 11.88 1.36 -9.38
N PHE A 82 11.19 0.96 -8.31
CA PHE A 82 9.78 1.23 -8.13
C PHE A 82 9.48 2.73 -8.15
N PHE A 83 10.30 3.56 -7.49
CA PHE A 83 10.14 5.02 -7.53
C PHE A 83 10.29 5.59 -8.94
N PHE A 84 11.28 5.11 -9.72
CA PHE A 84 11.45 5.52 -11.11
C PHE A 84 10.28 5.09 -12.00
N TRP A 85 9.86 3.83 -11.91
CA TRP A 85 8.70 3.31 -12.64
C TRP A 85 7.42 4.08 -12.29
N MET A 86 7.20 4.37 -11.00
CA MET A 86 6.03 5.12 -10.57
C MET A 86 6.02 6.56 -11.09
N ARG A 87 7.18 7.21 -11.23
CA ARG A 87 7.25 8.52 -11.89
C ARG A 87 6.84 8.45 -13.35
N ILE A 88 7.28 7.44 -14.08
CA ILE A 88 6.92 7.23 -15.50
C ILE A 88 5.42 6.95 -15.63
N ILE A 89 4.88 6.05 -14.81
CA ILE A 89 3.47 5.69 -14.81
C ILE A 89 2.62 6.92 -14.47
N ARG A 90 2.99 7.70 -13.45
CA ARG A 90 2.27 8.93 -13.08
C ARG A 90 2.29 9.97 -14.20
N ALA A 91 3.43 10.17 -14.85
CA ALA A 91 3.55 11.11 -15.97
C ALA A 91 2.69 10.69 -17.17
N ARG A 92 2.53 9.38 -17.41
CA ARG A 92 1.69 8.84 -18.48
C ARG A 92 0.18 8.82 -18.15
N TRP A 93 -0.19 8.86 -16.88
CA TRP A 93 -1.59 8.83 -16.44
C TRP A 93 -2.20 10.24 -16.37
N TRP A 94 -1.37 11.24 -16.08
CA TRP A 94 -1.77 12.66 -15.93
C TRP A 94 -1.32 13.56 -17.09
N GLY A 95 -0.62 13.01 -18.09
CA GLY A 95 -0.24 13.68 -19.33
C GLY A 95 -1.04 13.11 -20.49
#